data_AF-A0A7J4GY95-F1
#
_entry.id   AF-A0A7J4GY95-F1
#
_cell.length_a   1.000
_cell.length_b   1.000
_cell.length_c   1.000
_cell.angle_alpha   90.00
_cell.angle_beta   90.00
_cell.angle_gamma   90.00
#
_symmetry.space_group_name_H-M   'P 1'
#
loop_
_entity.id
_entity.type
_entity.pdbx_description
1 polymer ?
#
loop_
_entity_poly.entity_id
_entity_poly.type
_entity_poly.pdbx_seq_one_letter_code
_entity_poly.pdbx_strand_id
1 'polypeptide(L)' 'MSVYCDESNLKILLKAYEKLGVKPNMGKSCLRFTKVEKIPLEEIGKMIANSPMDAFVKASKK' A
#
# COMPACT_ATOMS: atom_id res chain seq x y z
N MET A 1 3.84 -8.54 0.66
CA MET A 1 4.50 -7.97 -0.55
C MET A 1 3.88 -6.61 -0.84
N SER A 2 4.56 -5.72 -1.57
CA SER A 2 4.07 -4.35 -1.79
C SER A 2 2.80 -4.29 -2.65
N VAL A 3 2.09 -3.17 -2.63
CA VAL A 3 0.89 -2.90 -3.46
C VAL A 3 1.15 -2.96 -4.97
N TYR A 4 2.42 -2.89 -5.40
CA TYR A 4 2.82 -3.03 -6.81
C TYR A 4 3.19 -4.47 -7.20
N CYS A 5 3.46 -5.32 -6.21
CA CYS A 5 3.87 -6.70 -6.42
C CYS A 5 2.71 -7.69 -6.21
N ASP A 6 1.61 -7.25 -5.61
CA ASP A 6 0.47 -8.08 -5.24
C ASP A 6 -0.86 -7.34 -5.47
N GLU A 7 -1.67 -7.86 -6.40
CA GLU A 7 -2.97 -7.29 -6.76
C GLU A 7 -3.97 -7.28 -5.60
N SER A 8 -3.82 -8.18 -4.63
CA SER A 8 -4.70 -8.23 -3.45
C SER A 8 -4.46 -6.99 -2.58
N ASN A 9 -3.19 -6.65 -2.35
CA ASN A 9 -2.80 -5.46 -1.61
C ASN A 9 -3.19 -4.17 -2.35
N LEU A 10 -3.11 -4.17 -3.68
CA LEU A 10 -3.62 -3.07 -4.51
C LEU A 10 -5.13 -2.86 -4.30
N LYS A 11 -5.94 -3.93 -4.33
CA LYS A 11 -7.39 -3.85 -4.13
C LYS A 11 -7.75 -3.31 -2.74
N ILE A 12 -7.03 -3.72 -1.69
CA ILE A 12 -7.24 -3.22 -0.33
C ILE A 12 -6.93 -1.72 -0.28
N LEU A 13 -5.84 -1.28 -0.89
CA LEU A 13 -5.44 0.13 -0.93
C LEU A 13 -6.51 0.97 -1.64
N LEU A 14 -6.94 0.54 -2.84
CA LEU A 14 -7.96 1.25 -3.61
C LEU A 14 -9.28 1.38 -2.85
N LYS A 15 -9.73 0.31 -2.17
CA LYS A 15 -10.94 0.36 -1.32
C LYS A 15 -10.78 1.33 -0.14
N ALA A 16 -9.59 1.41 0.46
CA ALA A 16 -9.34 2.34 1.56
C ALA A 16 -9.40 3.80 1.08
N TYR A 17 -8.87 4.09 -0.10
CA TYR A 17 -8.96 5.41 -0.73
C TYR A 17 -10.39 5.76 -1.20
N GLU A 18 -11.13 4.77 -1.71
CA GLU A 18 -12.54 4.94 -2.09
C GLU A 18 -13.40 5.31 -0.87
N LYS A 19 -13.18 4.68 0.29
CA LYS A 19 -13.85 5.03 1.55
C LYS A 19 -13.54 6.47 2.02
N LEU A 20 -12.35 6.97 1.74
CA LEU A 20 -11.97 8.37 2.03
C LEU A 20 -12.52 9.36 1.00
N GLY A 21 -13.09 8.89 -0.11
CA GLY A 21 -13.60 9.74 -1.20
C GLY A 21 -12.49 10.46 -1.98
N VAL A 22 -11.23 10.02 -1.88
CA VAL A 22 -10.09 10.65 -2.54
C VAL A 22 -9.34 9.65 -3.41
N LYS A 23 -8.92 10.08 -4.60
CA LYS A 23 -8.12 9.23 -5.49
C LYS A 23 -6.68 9.10 -4.97
N PRO A 24 -6.11 7.89 -4.94
CA PRO A 24 -4.71 7.72 -4.58
C PRO A 24 -3.80 8.34 -5.66
N ASN A 25 -2.73 8.99 -5.22
CA ASN A 25 -1.72 9.55 -6.12
C ASN A 25 -0.60 8.51 -6.32
N MET A 26 -0.82 7.58 -7.25
CA MET A 26 0.12 6.49 -7.55
C MET A 26 0.90 6.75 -8.83
N GLY A 27 2.24 6.73 -8.73
CA GLY A 27 3.14 6.59 -9.87
C GLY A 27 3.44 5.14 -10.19
N LYS A 28 4.44 4.90 -11.07
CA LYS A 28 4.84 3.55 -11.53
C LYS A 28 5.37 2.66 -10.41
N SER A 29 5.92 3.24 -9.35
CA SER A 29 6.53 2.50 -8.24
C SER A 29 6.39 3.19 -6.88
N CYS A 30 5.62 4.27 -6.79
CA CYS A 30 5.49 5.06 -5.56
C CYS A 30 4.08 5.63 -5.37
N LEU A 31 3.63 5.63 -4.11
CA LEU A 31 2.41 6.31 -3.67
C LEU A 31 2.81 7.65 -3.05
N ARG A 32 2.33 8.76 -3.61
CA ARG A 32 2.64 10.10 -3.13
C ARG A 32 1.62 10.56 -2.09
N PHE A 33 2.11 10.82 -0.89
CA PHE A 33 1.34 11.41 0.18
C PHE A 33 1.26 12.93 0.02
N THR A 34 0.07 13.50 0.18
CA THR A 34 -0.18 14.94 0.06
C THR A 34 -0.55 15.54 1.41
N LYS A 35 -1.82 15.44 1.79
CA LYS A 35 -2.32 15.83 3.11
C LYS A 35 -2.60 14.60 3.94
N VAL A 36 -2.31 14.67 5.24
CA VAL A 36 -2.52 13.58 6.21
C VAL A 36 -3.98 13.11 6.21
N GLU A 37 -4.93 14.05 6.14
CA GLU A 37 -6.38 13.79 6.07
C GLU A 37 -6.82 12.99 4.84
N LYS A 38 -6.02 13.01 3.77
CA LYS A 38 -6.32 12.36 2.49
C LYS A 38 -5.58 11.03 2.33
N ILE A 39 -5.15 10.44 3.45
CA ILE A 39 -4.32 9.24 3.47
C ILE A 39 -5.00 8.23 4.42
N PRO A 40 -5.24 6.98 3.98
CA PRO A 40 -5.73 5.92 4.84
C PRO A 40 -4.59 5.42 5.75
N LEU A 41 -4.24 6.21 6.76
CA LEU A 41 -3.10 5.97 7.65
C LEU A 41 -3.16 4.58 8.30
N GLU A 42 -4.32 4.19 8.84
CA GLU A 42 -4.48 2.91 9.51
C GLU A 42 -4.25 1.74 8.56
N GLU A 43 -4.81 1.81 7.34
CA GLU A 43 -4.70 0.72 6.38
C GLU A 43 -3.27 0.61 5.84
N ILE A 44 -2.62 1.74 5.58
CA ILE A 44 -1.20 1.78 5.21
C ILE A 44 -0.32 1.22 6.33
N GLY A 45 -0.62 1.58 7.59
CA GLY A 45 0.09 1.04 8.76
C GLY A 45 -0.02 -0.48 8.84
N LYS A 46 -1.22 -1.04 8.64
CA LYS A 46 -1.43 -2.49 8.58
C LYS A 46 -0.67 -3.13 7.42
N MET A 47 -0.66 -2.51 6.24
CA MET A 47 0.08 -3.03 5.08
C MET A 47 1.60 -3.08 5.31
N ILE A 48 2.14 -2.04 5.95
CA ILE A 48 3.57 -2.01 6.34
C ILE A 48 3.85 -3.11 7.36
N ALA A 49 3.01 -3.25 8.39
CA ALA A 49 3.16 -4.30 9.40
C ALA A 49 3.06 -5.71 8.78
N ASN A 50 2.20 -5.90 7.78
CA ASN A 50 2.03 -7.16 7.03
C ASN A 50 3.14 -7.43 6.00
N SER A 51 4.17 -6.58 5.92
CA SER A 51 5.31 -6.77 5.02
C SER A 51 6.61 -6.94 5.82
N PRO A 52 6.77 -8.03 6.60
CA PRO A 52 7.99 -8.27 7.35
C PRO A 52 9.19 -8.50 6.42
N MET A 53 10.36 -8.00 6.84
CA MET A 53 11.57 -8.02 6.05
C MET A 53 11.99 -9.45 5.67
N ASP A 54 11.89 -10.41 6.58
CA ASP A 54 12.26 -11.80 6.33
C ASP A 54 11.42 -12.42 5.20
N ALA A 55 10.10 -12.15 5.19
CA ALA A 55 9.22 -12.63 4.13
C ALA A 55 9.55 -11.97 2.79
N PHE A 56 9.91 -10.69 2.80
CA PHE A 56 10.34 -9.98 1.59
C PHE A 56 11.65 -10.56 1.03
N VAL A 57 12.67 -10.75 1.88
CA VAL A 57 13.96 -11.34 1.47
C VAL A 57 13.76 -12.74 0.93
N LYS A 58 12.94 -13.58 1.58
CA LYS A 58 12.64 -14.94 1.12
C LYS A 58 11.97 -14.94 -0.26
N ALA A 59 11.03 -14.02 -0.50
CA ALA A 59 10.37 -13.90 -1.80
C ALA A 59 11.30 -13.38 -2.91
N SER A 60 12.34 -12.61 -2.56
CA SER A 60 13.32 -12.05 -3.51
C SER A 60 14.48 -12.98 -3.87
N LYS A 61 14.72 -14.04 -3.07
CA LYS A 61 15.73 -15.04 -3.36
C LYS A 61 15.23 -15.95 -4.50
N LYS A 62 15.94 -15.92 -5.63
CA LYS A 62 15.85 -16.92 -6.70
C LYS A 62 16.37 -18.28 -6.23
#